data_AF-A0A848SAI8-F1
#
_entry.id   AF-A0A848SAI8-F1
#
_cell.length_a   1.000
_cell.length_b   1.000
_cell.length_c   1.000
_cell.angle_alpha   90.00
_cell.angle_beta   90.00
_cell.angle_gamma   90.00
#
_symmetry.space_group_name_H-M   'P 1'
#
loop_
_entity.id
_entity.type
_entity.pdbx_description
1 polymer ?
#
loop_
_entity_poly.entity_id
_entity_poly.type
_entity_poly.pdbx_seq_one_letter_code
_entity_poly.pdbx_strand_id
1 'polypeptide(L)'
;MKTLTGILFFLISVTILGAQNINQFDANGNRHGIWKKNFEDSKVIRYEGEFYHGKEIGLFKFYKNIKSKPILSATKEFNETNNISEVKFLASNGKVISEGQMDGKTFIGTWKYYQKGSNGILTLEEYDNNGKLVGERLVYYPNGEIAERQNYNQGVLNGNSIWYSDKGVVLKEFNYVNDELHGEAKFYNPKGELIVEGFYKRGKKDNIWKYYKNGNLIEKKDFTYKPKYIKKTP
;
A
#
# COMPACT_ATOMS: atom_id res chain seq x y z
N MET A 1 -13.84 -44.95 42.54
CA MET A 1 -12.93 -43.83 42.90
C MET A 1 -11.49 -44.34 42.91
N LYS A 2 -10.70 -44.01 41.90
CA LYS A 2 -9.23 -44.14 41.92
C LYS A 2 -8.69 -42.80 41.42
N THR A 3 -7.98 -42.11 42.30
CA THR A 3 -7.36 -40.81 42.06
C THR A 3 -6.11 -41.00 41.21
N LEU A 4 -6.06 -40.36 40.04
CA LEU A 4 -4.90 -40.31 39.16
C LEU A 4 -4.10 -39.05 39.53
N THR A 5 -2.98 -39.23 40.21
CA THR A 5 -2.01 -38.16 40.48
C THR A 5 -1.22 -37.88 39.20
N GLY A 6 -1.52 -36.76 38.55
CA GLY A 6 -0.75 -36.27 37.40
C GLY A 6 0.53 -35.58 37.87
N ILE A 7 1.68 -36.08 37.44
CA ILE A 7 2.99 -35.43 37.62
C ILE A 7 3.12 -34.35 36.54
N LEU A 8 3.12 -33.09 36.97
CA LEU A 8 3.35 -31.93 36.11
C LEU A 8 4.85 -31.80 35.82
N PHE A 9 5.28 -32.15 34.61
CA PHE A 9 6.64 -31.86 34.15
C PHE A 9 6.76 -30.36 33.82
N PHE A 10 7.37 -29.60 34.73
CA PHE A 10 7.84 -28.25 34.43
C PHE A 10 9.13 -28.36 33.61
N LEU A 11 9.03 -28.14 32.30
CA LEU A 11 10.19 -27.93 31.43
C LEU A 11 10.78 -26.55 31.76
N ILE A 12 11.83 -26.55 32.58
CA ILE A 12 12.66 -25.38 32.82
C ILE A 12 13.53 -25.19 31.58
N SER A 13 13.19 -24.23 30.72
CA SER A 13 14.07 -23.78 29.65
C SER A 13 15.26 -23.02 30.26
N VAL A 14 16.37 -23.71 30.43
CA VAL A 14 17.65 -23.09 30.78
C VAL A 14 18.11 -22.26 29.57
N THR A 15 17.92 -20.95 29.62
CA THR A 15 18.55 -20.02 28.66
C THR A 15 19.99 -19.79 29.11
N ILE A 16 20.92 -20.53 28.53
CA ILE A 16 22.34 -20.24 28.66
C ILE A 16 22.61 -18.97 27.84
N LEU A 17 22.64 -17.82 28.52
CA LEU A 17 23.09 -16.54 27.97
C LEU A 17 24.62 -16.56 27.81
N GLY A 18 25.11 -17.35 26.86
CA GLY A 18 26.45 -17.14 26.31
C GLY A 18 26.43 -15.91 25.41
N ALA A 19 27.44 -15.05 25.50
CA ALA A 19 27.60 -13.94 24.57
C ALA A 19 27.69 -14.51 23.14
N GLN A 20 26.63 -14.34 22.35
CA GLN A 20 26.63 -14.81 20.97
C GLN A 20 27.59 -13.95 20.15
N ASN A 21 28.54 -14.59 19.47
CA ASN A 21 29.43 -13.89 18.54
C ASN A 21 28.59 -13.29 17.39
N ILE A 22 28.89 -12.04 17.02
CA ILE A 22 28.18 -11.32 15.95
C ILE A 22 28.85 -11.60 14.60
N ASN A 23 28.07 -11.62 13.52
CA ASN A 23 28.53 -11.79 12.13
C ASN A 23 29.25 -13.13 11.89
N GLN A 24 28.65 -14.22 12.36
CA GLN A 24 29.23 -15.56 12.20
C GLN A 24 28.68 -16.28 10.98
N PHE A 25 29.46 -17.26 10.51
CA PHE A 25 29.07 -18.19 9.46
C PHE A 25 28.93 -19.59 10.04
N ASP A 26 28.03 -20.40 9.48
CA ASP A 26 27.93 -21.82 9.76
C ASP A 26 29.03 -22.64 9.04
N ALA A 27 29.04 -23.95 9.25
CA ALA A 27 30.02 -24.86 8.64
C ALA A 27 29.98 -24.88 7.10
N ASN A 28 28.89 -24.42 6.49
CA ASN A 28 28.72 -24.33 5.05
C ASN A 28 29.08 -22.94 4.50
N GLY A 29 29.54 -22.01 5.34
CA GLY A 29 29.85 -20.64 4.96
C GLY A 29 28.63 -19.74 4.82
N ASN A 30 27.45 -20.15 5.30
CA ASN A 30 26.25 -19.31 5.30
C ASN A 30 26.15 -18.48 6.58
N ARG A 31 25.54 -17.29 6.48
CA ARG A 31 25.33 -16.42 7.65
C ARG A 31 24.53 -17.14 8.74
N HIS A 32 24.97 -17.08 9.98
CA HIS A 32 24.31 -17.72 11.12
C HIS A 32 24.42 -16.86 12.39
N GLY A 33 23.36 -16.80 13.17
CA GLY A 33 23.23 -16.00 14.39
C GLY A 33 23.00 -14.52 14.13
N ILE A 34 23.34 -13.69 15.12
CA ILE A 34 23.13 -12.24 15.06
C ILE A 34 24.10 -11.57 14.09
N TRP A 35 23.56 -10.73 13.22
CA TRP A 35 24.33 -9.95 12.25
C TRP A 35 24.10 -8.46 12.45
N LYS A 36 25.18 -7.69 12.36
CA LYS A 36 25.18 -6.22 12.38
C LYS A 36 26.11 -5.70 11.31
N LYS A 37 25.63 -4.77 10.50
CA LYS A 37 26.42 -4.09 9.47
C LYS A 37 26.36 -2.59 9.67
N ASN A 38 27.52 -1.93 9.61
CA ASN A 38 27.62 -0.48 9.64
C ASN A 38 27.58 0.14 8.24
N PHE A 39 27.34 1.44 8.16
CA PHE A 39 27.64 2.23 6.97
C PHE A 39 29.15 2.21 6.68
N GLU A 40 29.50 2.29 5.41
CA GLU A 40 30.89 2.38 4.96
C GLU A 40 31.59 3.57 5.63
N ASP A 41 32.85 3.36 6.04
CA ASP A 41 33.67 4.33 6.76
C ASP A 41 33.03 4.95 8.00
N SER A 42 32.10 4.23 8.65
CA SER A 42 31.33 4.74 9.77
C SER A 42 31.13 3.71 10.88
N LYS A 43 30.97 4.20 12.11
CA LYS A 43 30.48 3.41 13.24
C LYS A 43 28.95 3.35 13.32
N VAL A 44 28.25 4.03 12.42
CA VAL A 44 26.79 4.07 12.40
C VAL A 44 26.26 2.75 11.85
N ILE A 45 25.41 2.08 12.63
CA ILE A 45 24.75 0.84 12.19
C ILE A 45 23.80 1.12 11.03
N ARG A 46 23.83 0.27 10.01
CA ARG A 46 22.97 0.27 8.83
C ARG A 46 21.85 -0.74 8.97
N TYR A 47 22.14 -1.94 9.46
CA TYR A 47 21.13 -2.91 9.83
C TYR A 47 21.61 -3.86 10.94
N GLU A 48 20.66 -4.44 11.65
CA GLU A 48 20.84 -5.62 12.50
C GLU A 48 19.68 -6.61 12.30
N GLY A 49 19.95 -7.89 12.52
CA GLY A 49 18.96 -8.97 12.42
C GLY A 49 19.60 -10.33 12.67
N GLU A 50 18.84 -11.41 12.51
CA GLU A 50 19.30 -12.77 12.76
C GLU A 50 19.24 -13.62 11.49
N PHE A 51 20.26 -14.46 11.30
CA PHE A 51 20.29 -15.44 10.23
C PHE A 51 20.31 -16.86 10.78
N TYR A 52 19.60 -17.76 10.14
CA TYR A 52 19.68 -19.19 10.39
C TYR A 52 20.00 -19.91 9.07
N HIS A 53 21.22 -20.42 8.96
CA HIS A 53 21.74 -21.09 7.76
C HIS A 53 21.53 -20.28 6.47
N GLY A 54 21.82 -18.98 6.54
CA GLY A 54 21.69 -18.04 5.43
C GLY A 54 20.29 -17.44 5.26
N LYS A 55 19.26 -18.02 5.88
CA LYS A 55 17.88 -17.48 5.87
C LYS A 55 17.72 -16.38 6.91
N GLU A 56 17.06 -15.28 6.53
CA GLU A 56 16.67 -14.20 7.43
C GLU A 56 15.54 -14.68 8.35
N ILE A 57 15.71 -14.55 9.67
CA ILE A 57 14.72 -14.95 10.66
C ILE A 57 14.45 -13.83 11.67
N GLY A 58 13.25 -13.81 12.23
CA GLY A 58 12.85 -12.85 13.24
C GLY A 58 12.87 -11.40 12.75
N LEU A 59 13.22 -10.48 13.65
CA LEU A 59 13.15 -9.04 13.42
C LEU A 59 14.47 -8.48 12.88
N PHE A 60 14.42 -7.92 11.68
CA PHE A 60 15.44 -7.05 11.12
C PHE A 60 15.11 -5.58 11.32
N LYS A 61 16.11 -4.80 11.70
CA LYS A 61 16.04 -3.34 11.86
C LYS A 61 16.98 -2.66 10.88
N PHE A 62 16.47 -1.65 10.17
CA PHE A 62 17.23 -0.90 9.17
C PHE A 62 17.28 0.59 9.54
N TYR A 63 18.47 1.18 9.46
CA TYR A 63 18.73 2.53 9.93
C TYR A 63 19.22 3.42 8.79
N LYS A 64 18.86 4.71 8.87
CA LYS A 64 19.48 5.79 8.09
C LYS A 64 20.55 6.47 8.93
N ASN A 65 21.66 6.87 8.31
CA ASN A 65 22.66 7.71 8.95
C ASN A 65 22.26 9.18 8.81
N ILE A 66 21.83 9.82 9.90
CA ILE A 66 21.49 11.24 9.93
C ILE A 66 22.39 11.93 10.95
N LYS A 67 23.30 12.79 10.48
CA LYS A 67 24.27 13.49 11.33
C LYS A 67 25.04 12.53 12.26
N SER A 68 25.55 11.43 11.69
CA SER A 68 26.28 10.37 12.40
C SER A 68 25.46 9.64 13.48
N LYS A 69 24.12 9.69 13.39
CA LYS A 69 23.21 8.96 14.28
C LYS A 69 22.41 7.92 13.49
N PRO A 70 22.27 6.68 14.00
CA PRO A 70 21.43 5.67 13.39
C PRO A 70 19.96 5.96 13.71
N ILE A 71 19.19 6.34 12.69
CA ILE A 71 17.75 6.59 12.81
C ILE A 71 17.00 5.41 12.23
N LEU A 72 16.25 4.69 13.06
CA LEU A 72 15.43 3.54 12.61
C LEU A 72 14.46 4.01 11.53
N SER A 73 14.47 3.31 10.39
CA SER A 73 13.75 3.69 9.18
C SER A 73 12.87 2.60 8.62
N ALA A 74 13.18 1.34 8.92
CA ALA A 74 12.32 0.21 8.61
C ALA A 74 12.55 -0.95 9.58
N THR A 75 11.50 -1.74 9.78
CA THR A 75 11.58 -3.08 10.38
C THR A 75 11.03 -4.11 9.42
N LYS A 76 11.62 -5.30 9.40
CA LYS A 76 11.09 -6.48 8.69
C LYS A 76 11.04 -7.65 9.66
N GLU A 77 9.88 -8.24 9.85
CA GLU A 77 9.70 -9.43 10.68
C GLU A 77 9.38 -10.61 9.79
N PHE A 78 10.30 -11.58 9.72
CA PHE A 78 10.20 -12.72 8.82
C PHE A 78 9.34 -13.83 9.43
N ASN A 79 8.47 -14.41 8.61
CA ASN A 79 7.72 -15.61 8.97
C ASN A 79 8.65 -16.85 8.97
N GLU A 80 8.43 -17.78 9.90
CA GLU A 80 9.20 -19.02 9.99
C GLU A 80 9.05 -19.91 8.76
N THR A 81 7.88 -19.88 8.10
CA THR A 81 7.46 -20.85 7.09
C THR A 81 7.83 -20.51 5.66
N ASN A 82 8.03 -19.23 5.33
CA ASN A 82 8.31 -18.78 3.97
C ASN A 82 9.24 -17.55 3.95
N ASN A 83 9.30 -16.82 2.83
CA ASN A 83 10.12 -15.61 2.66
C ASN A 83 9.31 -14.31 2.84
N ILE A 84 8.05 -14.42 3.31
CA ILE A 84 7.20 -13.27 3.57
C ILE A 84 7.65 -12.61 4.86
N SER A 85 7.69 -11.28 4.82
CA SER A 85 7.99 -10.44 5.97
C SER A 85 6.88 -9.42 6.20
N GLU A 86 6.55 -9.19 7.46
CA GLU A 86 5.76 -8.03 7.89
C GLU A 86 6.70 -6.81 7.95
N VAL A 87 6.38 -5.76 7.22
CA VAL A 87 7.26 -4.61 7.05
C VAL A 87 6.61 -3.35 7.57
N LYS A 88 7.38 -2.57 8.33
CA LYS A 88 7.00 -1.21 8.73
C LYS A 88 8.06 -0.23 8.28
N PHE A 89 7.66 0.84 7.62
CA PHE A 89 8.50 2.00 7.35
C PHE A 89 8.22 3.09 8.37
N LEU A 90 9.26 3.76 8.85
CA LEU A 90 9.19 4.72 9.93
C LEU A 90 9.71 6.09 9.51
N ALA A 91 9.05 7.14 9.98
CA ALA A 91 9.57 8.50 9.97
C ALA A 91 10.75 8.63 10.96
N SER A 92 11.52 9.71 10.84
CA SER A 92 12.70 9.95 11.69
C SER A 92 12.37 10.10 13.19
N ASN A 93 11.11 10.37 13.53
CA ASN A 93 10.61 10.43 14.91
C ASN A 93 10.07 9.07 15.42
N GLY A 94 10.23 7.99 14.64
CA GLY A 94 9.79 6.65 15.00
C GLY A 94 8.30 6.36 14.75
N LYS A 95 7.52 7.30 14.21
CA LYS A 95 6.13 7.00 13.81
C LYS A 95 6.11 6.14 12.54
N VAL A 96 5.24 5.12 12.51
CA VAL A 96 5.00 4.32 11.30
C VAL A 96 4.35 5.20 10.23
N ILE A 97 4.90 5.17 9.02
CA ILE A 97 4.36 5.90 7.86
C ILE A 97 3.66 4.96 6.87
N SER A 98 4.06 3.70 6.83
CA SER A 98 3.36 2.66 6.09
C SER A 98 3.74 1.27 6.61
N GLU A 99 2.82 0.32 6.47
CA GLU A 99 3.03 -1.07 6.81
C GLU A 99 2.28 -2.02 5.88
N GLY A 100 2.79 -3.24 5.74
CA GLY A 100 2.22 -4.30 4.91
C GLY A 100 3.19 -5.46 4.75
N GLN A 101 2.79 -6.45 3.96
CA GLN A 101 3.60 -7.64 3.72
C GLN A 101 4.52 -7.46 2.51
N MET A 102 5.70 -8.08 2.57
CA MET A 102 6.62 -8.20 1.43
C MET A 102 7.11 -9.62 1.24
N ASP A 103 7.10 -10.11 0.00
CA ASP A 103 7.94 -11.24 -0.42
C ASP A 103 9.25 -10.68 -1.01
N GLY A 104 10.33 -10.76 -0.23
CA GLY A 104 11.62 -10.15 -0.54
C GLY A 104 11.55 -8.62 -0.71
N LYS A 105 11.45 -8.16 -1.96
CA LYS A 105 11.33 -6.74 -2.35
C LYS A 105 9.95 -6.37 -2.88
N THR A 106 9.08 -7.35 -3.09
CA THR A 106 7.77 -7.20 -3.72
C THR A 106 6.72 -6.94 -2.64
N PHE A 107 5.90 -5.91 -2.81
CA PHE A 107 4.77 -5.63 -1.91
C PHE A 107 3.65 -6.62 -2.24
N ILE A 108 3.06 -7.24 -1.22
CA ILE A 108 1.95 -8.18 -1.38
C ILE A 108 0.88 -7.87 -0.34
N GLY A 109 -0.34 -8.29 -0.63
CA GLY A 109 -1.46 -8.13 0.28
C GLY A 109 -1.85 -6.67 0.51
N THR A 110 -2.51 -6.42 1.63
CA THR A 110 -2.93 -5.09 2.02
C THR A 110 -1.76 -4.25 2.52
N TRP A 111 -1.61 -3.06 1.95
CA TRP A 111 -0.70 -2.01 2.40
C TRP A 111 -1.47 -0.83 2.96
N LYS A 112 -1.03 -0.38 4.14
CA LYS A 112 -1.59 0.78 4.84
C LYS A 112 -0.56 1.90 4.87
N TYR A 113 -1.01 3.11 4.56
CA TYR A 113 -0.21 4.32 4.66
C TYR A 113 -0.88 5.25 5.67
N TYR A 114 -0.08 5.89 6.52
CA TYR A 114 -0.59 6.70 7.62
C TYR A 114 -0.44 8.19 7.35
N GLN A 115 -1.37 8.95 7.91
CA GLN A 115 -1.33 10.40 7.88
C GLN A 115 -0.17 10.94 8.71
N LYS A 116 0.42 12.04 8.24
CA LYS A 116 1.54 12.67 8.94
C LYS A 116 1.11 13.15 10.32
N GLY A 117 1.74 12.59 11.35
CA GLY A 117 1.57 13.06 12.73
C GLY A 117 0.42 12.41 13.49
N SER A 118 -0.41 11.57 12.86
CA SER A 118 -1.46 10.80 13.51
C SER A 118 -1.32 9.30 13.19
N ASN A 119 -2.17 8.46 13.76
CA ASN A 119 -2.29 7.04 13.40
C ASN A 119 -3.45 6.81 12.42
N GLY A 120 -4.03 7.88 11.85
CA GLY A 120 -5.11 7.78 10.88
C GLY A 120 -4.60 7.21 9.56
N ILE A 121 -5.38 6.33 8.93
CA ILE A 121 -5.07 5.81 7.59
C ILE A 121 -5.21 6.97 6.60
N LEU A 122 -4.23 7.11 5.71
CA LEU A 122 -4.23 8.01 4.56
C LEU A 122 -4.63 7.25 3.29
N THR A 123 -4.07 6.05 3.12
CA THR A 123 -4.29 5.24 1.93
C THR A 123 -4.28 3.77 2.29
N LEU A 124 -5.18 3.01 1.65
CA LEU A 124 -5.22 1.56 1.67
C LEU A 124 -5.12 1.05 0.23
N GLU A 125 -4.20 0.12 0.02
CA GLU A 125 -3.90 -0.48 -1.28
C GLU A 125 -3.81 -1.99 -1.13
N GLU A 126 -4.11 -2.74 -2.19
CA GLU A 126 -4.04 -4.19 -2.20
C GLU A 126 -3.15 -4.66 -3.37
N TYR A 127 -2.18 -5.52 -3.09
CA TYR A 127 -1.20 -5.98 -4.06
C TYR A 127 -1.28 -7.49 -4.27
N ASP A 128 -1.20 -7.94 -5.53
CA ASP A 128 -1.06 -9.36 -5.82
C ASP A 128 0.36 -9.89 -5.53
N ASN A 129 0.58 -11.19 -5.71
CA ASN A 129 1.87 -11.84 -5.44
C ASN A 129 3.00 -11.38 -6.39
N ASN A 130 2.70 -10.65 -7.46
CA ASN A 130 3.68 -10.05 -8.38
C ASN A 130 3.93 -8.57 -8.08
N GLY A 131 3.31 -8.03 -7.01
CA GLY A 131 3.41 -6.62 -6.64
C GLY A 131 2.63 -5.68 -7.53
N LYS A 132 1.58 -6.18 -8.20
CA LYS A 132 0.66 -5.34 -8.96
C LYS A 132 -0.50 -4.91 -8.09
N LEU A 133 -0.82 -3.62 -8.13
CA LEU A 133 -1.99 -3.08 -7.44
C LEU A 133 -3.26 -3.68 -8.05
N VAL A 134 -4.15 -4.17 -7.21
CA VAL A 134 -5.40 -4.85 -7.58
C VAL A 134 -6.54 -4.41 -6.66
N GLY A 135 -7.77 -4.53 -7.11
CA GLY A 135 -8.95 -4.22 -6.30
C GLY A 135 -9.08 -2.73 -5.97
N GLU A 136 -9.70 -2.44 -4.83
CA GLU A 136 -9.96 -1.06 -4.41
C GLU A 136 -8.72 -0.41 -3.78
N ARG A 137 -8.34 0.76 -4.31
CA ARG A 137 -7.50 1.73 -3.64
C ARG A 137 -8.38 2.78 -2.97
N LEU A 138 -8.21 2.94 -1.66
CA LEU A 138 -8.96 3.89 -0.85
C LEU A 138 -8.03 4.98 -0.34
N VAL A 139 -8.45 6.24 -0.47
CA VAL A 139 -7.79 7.40 0.13
C VAL A 139 -8.73 8.02 1.13
N TYR A 140 -8.21 8.45 2.28
CA TYR A 140 -9.01 8.97 3.38
C TYR A 140 -8.65 10.41 3.73
N TYR A 141 -9.66 11.17 4.15
CA TYR A 141 -9.50 12.46 4.79
C TYR A 141 -8.98 12.31 6.23
N PRO A 142 -8.47 13.41 6.85
CA PRO A 142 -8.03 13.39 8.23
C PRO A 142 -9.10 12.99 9.26
N ASN A 143 -10.37 13.21 8.95
CA ASN A 143 -11.50 12.79 9.79
C ASN A 143 -11.88 11.31 9.64
N GLY A 144 -11.20 10.56 8.75
CA GLY A 144 -11.47 9.14 8.51
C GLY A 144 -12.51 8.85 7.42
N GLU A 145 -13.14 9.87 6.85
CA GLU A 145 -14.04 9.71 5.70
C GLU A 145 -13.26 9.37 4.43
N ILE A 146 -13.85 8.60 3.52
CA ILE A 146 -13.23 8.27 2.23
C ILE A 146 -13.20 9.54 1.39
N ALA A 147 -12.02 9.88 0.86
CA ALA A 147 -11.81 10.94 -0.12
C ALA A 147 -11.88 10.41 -1.55
N GLU A 148 -11.29 9.23 -1.79
CA GLU A 148 -11.22 8.60 -3.11
C GLU A 148 -11.40 7.10 -3.00
N ARG A 149 -12.18 6.53 -3.91
CA ARG A 149 -12.29 5.08 -4.13
C ARG A 149 -12.01 4.80 -5.59
N GLN A 150 -10.99 4.01 -5.86
CA GLN A 150 -10.49 3.74 -7.21
C GLN A 150 -10.30 2.24 -7.41
N ASN A 151 -10.61 1.71 -8.60
CA ASN A 151 -10.45 0.29 -8.89
C ASN A 151 -9.22 0.05 -9.77
N TYR A 152 -8.33 -0.84 -9.35
CA TYR A 152 -7.15 -1.26 -10.09
C TYR A 152 -7.26 -2.72 -10.50
N ASN A 153 -6.71 -3.02 -11.67
CA ASN A 153 -6.52 -4.38 -12.15
C ASN A 153 -5.11 -4.49 -12.73
N GLN A 154 -4.29 -5.38 -12.19
CA GLN A 154 -2.92 -5.62 -12.67
C GLN A 154 -2.05 -4.35 -12.76
N GLY A 155 -2.21 -3.45 -11.79
CA GLY A 155 -1.43 -2.22 -11.67
C GLY A 155 -1.96 -1.03 -12.49
N VAL A 156 -3.05 -1.20 -13.24
CA VAL A 156 -3.68 -0.11 -14.01
C VAL A 156 -5.07 0.20 -13.48
N LEU A 157 -5.44 1.48 -13.48
CA LEU A 157 -6.75 1.96 -13.09
C LEU A 157 -7.79 1.47 -14.12
N ASN A 158 -8.76 0.69 -13.66
CA ASN A 158 -9.73 0.03 -14.51
C ASN A 158 -11.05 -0.18 -13.77
N GLY A 159 -12.11 0.45 -14.27
CA GLY A 159 -13.43 0.48 -13.64
C GLY A 159 -13.80 1.86 -13.07
N ASN A 160 -14.76 1.87 -12.16
CA ASN A 160 -15.28 3.11 -11.57
C ASN A 160 -14.28 3.71 -10.57
N SER A 161 -14.15 5.02 -10.59
CA SER A 161 -13.45 5.84 -9.60
C SER A 161 -14.37 6.93 -9.09
N ILE A 162 -14.47 7.08 -7.78
CA ILE A 162 -15.36 8.00 -7.09
C ILE A 162 -14.55 8.90 -6.17
N TRP A 163 -14.85 10.19 -6.20
CA TRP A 163 -14.31 11.17 -5.27
C TRP A 163 -15.44 11.74 -4.42
N TYR A 164 -15.15 11.89 -3.14
CA TYR A 164 -16.10 12.36 -2.15
C TYR A 164 -15.61 13.66 -1.53
N SER A 165 -16.51 14.40 -0.89
CA SER A 165 -16.16 15.49 0.03
C SER A 165 -15.75 14.93 1.38
N ASP A 166 -15.20 15.80 2.24
CA ASP A 166 -14.91 15.50 3.65
C ASP A 166 -16.16 15.17 4.49
N LYS A 167 -17.36 15.30 3.92
CA LYS A 167 -18.65 14.93 4.51
C LYS A 167 -19.25 13.67 3.86
N GLY A 168 -18.49 12.96 3.04
CA GLY A 168 -18.93 11.73 2.37
C GLY A 168 -19.86 11.96 1.16
N VAL A 169 -20.03 13.20 0.69
CA VAL A 169 -20.87 13.50 -0.48
C VAL A 169 -20.08 13.20 -1.75
N VAL A 170 -20.63 12.40 -2.66
CA VAL A 170 -20.02 12.16 -3.98
C VAL A 170 -19.90 13.49 -4.73
N LEU A 171 -18.70 13.80 -5.22
CA LEU A 171 -18.40 15.01 -5.99
C LEU A 171 -18.20 14.71 -7.48
N LYS A 172 -17.62 13.56 -7.81
CA LYS A 172 -17.42 13.11 -9.18
C LYS A 172 -17.22 11.61 -9.25
N GLU A 173 -17.67 11.04 -10.37
CA GLU A 173 -17.52 9.64 -10.73
C GLU A 173 -17.00 9.54 -12.16
N PHE A 174 -16.05 8.66 -12.39
CA PHE A 174 -15.45 8.41 -13.68
C PHE A 174 -15.22 6.92 -13.91
N ASN A 175 -15.42 6.47 -15.14
CA ASN A 175 -14.93 5.17 -15.56
C ASN A 175 -13.58 5.28 -16.27
N TYR A 176 -12.70 4.32 -15.95
CA TYR A 176 -11.39 4.16 -16.56
C TYR A 176 -11.26 2.80 -17.23
N VAL A 177 -10.51 2.75 -18.32
CA VAL A 177 -10.03 1.52 -18.96
C VAL A 177 -8.55 1.71 -19.23
N ASN A 178 -7.70 0.89 -18.58
CA ASN A 178 -6.24 0.97 -18.71
C ASN A 178 -5.67 2.38 -18.49
N ASP A 179 -5.92 2.96 -17.30
CA ASP A 179 -5.51 4.31 -16.90
C ASP A 179 -6.13 5.48 -17.69
N GLU A 180 -6.97 5.18 -18.68
CA GLU A 180 -7.56 6.19 -19.55
C GLU A 180 -9.07 6.36 -19.28
N LEU A 181 -9.53 7.61 -19.15
CA LEU A 181 -10.96 7.89 -19.00
C LEU A 181 -11.74 7.32 -20.19
N HIS A 182 -12.71 6.46 -19.87
CA HIS A 182 -13.50 5.75 -20.86
C HIS A 182 -14.84 5.33 -20.26
N GLY A 183 -15.94 5.78 -20.84
CA GLY A 183 -17.31 5.53 -20.35
C GLY A 183 -17.90 6.73 -19.62
N GLU A 184 -18.84 6.47 -18.71
CA GLU A 184 -19.60 7.51 -18.02
C GLU A 184 -18.73 8.40 -17.14
N ALA A 185 -19.10 9.68 -17.10
CA ALA A 185 -18.59 10.67 -16.16
C ALA A 185 -19.75 11.46 -15.55
N LYS A 186 -19.75 11.62 -14.24
CA LYS A 186 -20.75 12.39 -13.49
C LYS A 186 -20.04 13.36 -12.54
N PHE A 187 -20.62 14.54 -12.38
CA PHE A 187 -20.17 15.56 -11.45
C PHE A 187 -21.36 16.04 -10.64
N TYR A 188 -21.12 16.24 -9.35
CA TYR A 188 -22.13 16.62 -8.38
C TYR A 188 -21.68 17.87 -7.64
N ASN A 189 -22.64 18.64 -7.14
CA ASN A 189 -22.33 19.77 -6.25
C ASN A 189 -22.14 19.29 -4.79
N PRO A 190 -21.74 20.17 -3.86
CA PRO A 190 -21.55 19.80 -2.44
C PRO A 190 -22.82 19.33 -1.71
N LYS A 191 -24.01 19.46 -2.32
CA LYS A 191 -25.28 18.92 -1.81
C LYS A 191 -25.59 17.52 -2.37
N GLY A 192 -24.75 16.98 -3.26
CA GLY A 192 -24.96 15.70 -3.93
C GLY A 192 -25.87 15.77 -5.16
N GLU A 193 -26.21 16.97 -5.64
CA GLU A 193 -27.06 17.12 -6.82
C GLU A 193 -26.22 17.00 -8.09
N LEU A 194 -26.67 16.21 -9.06
CA LEU A 194 -26.01 16.07 -10.36
C LEU A 194 -26.00 17.41 -11.09
N ILE A 195 -24.82 17.86 -11.52
CA ILE A 195 -24.63 19.12 -12.26
C ILE A 195 -24.10 18.89 -13.67
N VAL A 196 -23.37 17.81 -13.91
CA VAL A 196 -22.86 17.47 -15.24
C VAL A 196 -22.82 15.96 -15.40
N GLU A 197 -23.26 15.45 -16.55
CA GLU A 197 -22.99 14.08 -16.96
C GLU A 197 -22.59 14.02 -18.43
N GLY A 198 -21.85 12.98 -18.80
CA GLY A 198 -21.45 12.72 -20.17
C GLY A 198 -20.60 11.46 -20.28
N PHE A 199 -19.93 11.32 -21.42
CA PHE A 199 -19.06 10.19 -21.69
C PHE A 199 -17.66 10.66 -22.06
N TYR A 200 -16.66 9.86 -21.69
CA TYR A 200 -15.32 9.93 -22.24
C TYR A 200 -15.06 8.74 -23.17
N LYS A 201 -14.27 8.97 -24.20
CA LYS A 201 -13.69 7.93 -25.04
C LYS A 201 -12.24 8.27 -25.27
N ARG A 202 -11.35 7.43 -24.75
CA ARG A 202 -9.89 7.60 -24.84
C ARG A 202 -9.44 8.98 -24.35
N GLY A 203 -9.77 9.29 -23.10
CA GLY A 203 -9.34 10.52 -22.43
C GLY A 203 -10.06 11.79 -22.88
N LYS A 204 -10.91 11.72 -23.92
CA LYS A 204 -11.60 12.88 -24.51
C LYS A 204 -13.10 12.79 -24.30
N LYS A 205 -13.75 13.94 -24.10
CA LYS A 205 -15.21 14.02 -24.09
C LYS A 205 -15.76 13.44 -25.38
N ASP A 206 -16.78 12.61 -25.26
CA ASP A 206 -17.47 11.96 -26.37
C ASP A 206 -18.98 12.06 -26.14
N ASN A 207 -19.76 11.91 -27.22
CA ASN A 207 -21.21 12.03 -27.22
C ASN A 207 -21.75 13.35 -26.61
N ILE A 208 -23.03 13.34 -26.23
CA ILE A 208 -23.71 14.49 -25.65
C ILE A 208 -23.38 14.60 -24.16
N TRP A 209 -22.87 15.77 -23.78
CA TRP A 209 -22.72 16.21 -22.40
C TRP A 209 -23.92 17.04 -21.99
N LYS A 210 -24.46 16.76 -20.81
CA LYS A 210 -25.63 17.43 -20.25
C LYS A 210 -25.24 18.19 -18.99
N TYR A 211 -25.81 19.39 -18.84
CA TYR A 211 -25.55 20.28 -17.72
C TYR A 211 -26.85 20.61 -17.01
N TYR A 212 -26.83 20.54 -15.69
CA TYR A 212 -28.01 20.68 -14.85
C TYR A 212 -27.84 21.83 -13.86
N LYS A 213 -28.96 22.48 -13.52
CA LYS A 213 -29.04 23.49 -12.45
C LYS A 213 -30.34 23.28 -11.67
N ASN A 214 -30.22 23.11 -10.35
CA ASN A 214 -31.35 22.81 -9.46
C ASN A 214 -32.19 21.61 -9.97
N GLY A 215 -31.53 20.54 -10.42
CA GLY A 215 -32.17 19.34 -10.98
C GLY A 215 -32.70 19.46 -12.41
N ASN A 216 -32.73 20.65 -12.99
CA ASN A 216 -33.26 20.86 -14.34
C ASN A 216 -32.13 20.89 -15.38
N LEU A 217 -32.35 20.24 -16.53
CA LEU A 217 -31.43 20.28 -17.65
C LEU A 217 -31.42 21.68 -18.29
N ILE A 218 -30.25 22.32 -18.34
CA ILE A 218 -30.09 23.69 -18.87
C ILE A 218 -29.30 23.76 -20.16
N GLU A 219 -28.44 22.78 -20.45
CA GLU A 219 -27.57 22.80 -21.62
C GLU A 219 -27.21 21.38 -22.10
N LYS A 220 -27.08 21.21 -23.42
CA LYS A 220 -26.50 20.02 -24.05
C LYS A 220 -25.37 20.44 -24.99
N LYS A 221 -24.24 19.74 -24.95
CA LYS A 221 -23.12 19.93 -25.90
C LYS A 221 -22.75 18.61 -26.54
N ASP A 222 -22.70 18.56 -27.87
CA ASP A 222 -22.27 17.39 -28.61
C ASP A 222 -20.75 17.40 -28.83
N PHE A 223 -20.06 16.42 -28.24
CA PHE A 223 -18.62 16.20 -28.37
C PHE A 223 -18.28 14.99 -29.25
N THR A 224 -19.27 14.43 -29.97
CA THR A 224 -19.05 13.30 -30.87
C THR A 224 -17.96 13.64 -31.88
N TYR A 225 -16.91 12.82 -31.93
CA TYR A 225 -15.83 13.01 -32.90
C TYR A 225 -16.36 12.87 -34.33
N LYS A 226 -16.23 13.93 -35.13
CA LYS A 226 -16.54 13.94 -36.56
C LYS A 226 -15.24 13.98 -37.35
N PRO A 227 -14.84 12.89 -38.03
CA PRO A 227 -13.62 12.91 -38.85
C PRO A 227 -13.76 13.95 -39.97
N LYS A 228 -12.72 14.77 -40.17
CA LYS A 228 -12.68 15.78 -41.25
C LYS A 228 -12.67 15.17 -42.65
N TYR A 229 -12.29 13.90 -42.77
CA TYR A 229 -12.23 13.17 -44.03
C TYR A 229 -12.85 11.80 -43.85
N ILE A 230 -13.92 11.53 -44.61
CA ILE A 230 -14.44 10.18 -44.82
C ILE A 230 -13.74 9.68 -46.08
N LYS A 231 -12.82 8.71 -45.93
CA LYS A 231 -12.32 7.99 -47.11
C LYS A 231 -13.52 7.31 -47.75
N LYS A 232 -13.90 7.74 -48.96
CA LYS A 232 -14.79 6.94 -49.82
C LYS A 232 -14.00 5.68 -50.17
N THR A 233 -14.38 4.54 -49.59
CA THR A 233 -13.91 3.24 -50.04
C THR A 233 -14.49 3.01 -51.44
N PRO A 234 -13.67 2.56 -52.42
CA PRO A 234 -14.14 2.27 -53.78
C PRO A 234 -15.19 1.16 -53.82
#